data_AF-A0A316X4Q0-F1
#
_entry.id   AF-A0A316X4Q0-F1
#
_cell.length_a   1.000
_cell.length_b   1.000
_cell.length_c   1.000
_cell.angle_alpha   90.00
_cell.angle_beta   90.00
_cell.angle_gamma   90.00
#
_symmetry.space_group_name_H-M   'P 1'
#
loop_
_entity.id
_entity.type
_entity.pdbx_description
1 polymer ?
#
loop_
_entity_poly.entity_id
_entity_poly.type
_entity_poly.pdbx_seq_one_letter_code
_entity_poly.pdbx_strand_id
1 'polypeptide(L)'
;MKKILSLVVVCLCTFALAQQGKVPFTGKRSFDIMKGYSGTGTPHYYLDVKKTGDVYFGYIQVNQANGKEMTEEVNAGKYAPNKVMKVHFKKYNETFFVKFDKDKIFMTDEKGKVQNLEGCCSSRESVDKDTCNCESELY
;
A
#
# COMPACT_ATOMS: atom_id res chain seq x y z
N MET A 1 21.19 -30.81 35.40
CA MET A 1 20.05 -30.13 34.74
C MET A 1 20.45 -28.80 34.08
N LYS A 2 21.49 -28.77 33.22
CA LYS A 2 21.92 -27.53 32.51
C LYS A 2 21.76 -27.60 30.98
N LYS A 3 21.56 -28.80 30.41
CA LYS A 3 21.46 -28.99 28.95
C LYS A 3 20.04 -28.82 28.40
N ILE A 4 19.02 -28.84 29.27
CA ILE A 4 17.61 -28.73 28.86
C ILE A 4 17.21 -27.25 28.68
N LEU A 5 17.79 -26.34 29.48
CA LEU A 5 17.50 -24.91 29.39
C LEU A 5 17.89 -24.30 28.03
N SER A 6 19.00 -24.78 27.46
CA SER A 6 19.48 -24.29 26.16
C SER A 6 18.58 -24.72 25.00
N LEU A 7 17.94 -25.90 25.09
CA LEU A 7 17.04 -26.39 24.03
C LEU A 7 15.75 -25.56 23.98
N VAL A 8 15.23 -25.15 25.14
CA VAL A 8 14.01 -24.33 25.25
C VAL A 8 14.26 -22.90 24.73
N VAL A 9 15.42 -22.32 25.04
CA VAL A 9 15.79 -20.97 24.54
C VAL A 9 15.99 -20.96 23.02
N VAL A 10 16.65 -21.98 22.46
CA VAL A 10 16.83 -22.09 21.00
C VAL A 10 15.49 -22.29 20.28
N CYS A 11 14.57 -23.07 20.86
CA CYS A 11 13.24 -23.28 20.29
C CYS A 11 12.39 -21.99 20.33
N LEU A 12 12.43 -21.21 21.42
CA LEU A 12 11.72 -19.93 21.51
C LEU A 12 12.25 -18.88 20.51
N CYS A 13 13.56 -18.88 20.24
CA CYS A 13 14.15 -17.99 19.23
C CYS A 13 13.71 -18.31 17.80
N THR A 14 13.52 -19.60 17.45
CA THR A 14 13.04 -19.98 16.10
C THR A 14 11.55 -19.70 15.92
N PHE A 15 10.73 -19.86 16.96
CA PHE A 15 9.31 -19.47 16.90
C PHE A 15 9.09 -17.96 16.78
N ALA A 16 9.94 -17.13 17.40
CA ALA A 16 9.87 -15.67 17.27
C ALA A 16 10.16 -15.19 15.83
N LEU A 17 11.04 -15.87 15.10
CA LEU A 17 11.30 -15.59 13.68
C LEU A 17 10.17 -16.09 12.77
N ALA A 18 9.50 -17.19 13.13
CA ALA A 18 8.32 -17.69 12.39
C ALA A 18 7.06 -16.82 12.61
N GLN A 19 7.04 -16.01 13.66
CA GLN A 19 5.98 -15.04 13.97
C GLN A 19 6.21 -13.64 13.37
N GLN A 20 7.22 -13.44 12.51
CA GLN A 20 7.23 -12.28 11.60
C GLN A 20 5.95 -12.35 10.78
N GLY A 21 4.95 -11.56 11.19
CA GLY A 21 3.59 -11.60 10.67
C GLY A 21 3.65 -11.69 9.15
N LYS A 22 3.10 -12.78 8.60
CA LYS A 22 3.15 -13.08 7.17
C LYS A 22 2.70 -11.83 6.43
N VAL A 23 3.68 -11.10 5.89
CA VAL A 23 3.39 -10.01 4.98
C VAL A 23 2.56 -10.59 3.83
N PRO A 24 1.54 -9.85 3.36
CA PRO A 24 0.61 -10.39 2.38
C PRO A 24 1.36 -10.80 1.10
N PHE A 25 2.41 -10.07 0.77
CA PHE A 25 3.37 -10.39 -0.27
C PHE A 25 4.72 -9.71 0.02
N THR A 26 5.72 -10.02 -0.80
CA THR A 26 7.01 -9.31 -0.83
C THR A 26 7.31 -8.85 -2.24
N GLY A 27 7.95 -7.69 -2.36
CA GLY A 27 8.29 -7.07 -3.63
C GLY A 27 7.38 -5.90 -3.99
N LYS A 28 7.59 -5.42 -5.22
CA LYS A 28 6.99 -4.19 -5.75
C LYS A 28 5.70 -4.49 -6.51
N ARG A 29 4.66 -3.69 -6.26
CA ARG A 29 3.43 -3.64 -7.05
C ARG A 29 3.12 -2.20 -7.43
N SER A 30 2.94 -1.99 -8.72
CA SER A 30 2.51 -0.70 -9.26
C SER A 30 0.99 -0.59 -9.19
N PHE A 31 0.51 0.62 -8.98
CA PHE A 31 -0.91 0.92 -8.94
C PHE A 31 -1.16 2.37 -9.39
N ASP A 32 -2.36 2.63 -9.89
CA ASP A 32 -2.78 3.97 -10.32
C ASP A 32 -3.87 4.49 -9.38
N ILE A 33 -3.72 5.72 -8.87
CA ILE A 33 -4.65 6.32 -7.90
C ILE A 33 -5.96 6.76 -8.58
N MET A 34 -5.93 7.01 -9.89
CA MET A 34 -7.11 7.36 -10.70
C MET A 34 -7.18 6.48 -11.96
N LYS A 35 -8.13 5.56 -12.00
CA LYS A 35 -8.40 4.78 -13.22
C LYS A 35 -8.87 5.73 -14.33
N GLY A 36 -8.13 5.79 -15.44
CA GLY A 36 -8.51 6.57 -16.62
C GLY A 36 -7.82 7.93 -16.79
N TYR A 37 -6.98 8.38 -15.86
CA TYR A 37 -6.16 9.59 -16.03
C TYR A 37 -4.84 9.27 -16.76
N SER A 38 -4.96 8.77 -18.00
CA SER A 38 -3.82 8.51 -18.88
C SER A 38 -3.42 9.80 -19.59
N GLY A 39 -2.48 10.53 -19.00
CA GLY A 39 -1.86 11.72 -19.59
C GLY A 39 -0.34 11.62 -19.54
N THR A 40 0.32 12.28 -20.49
CA THR A 40 1.79 12.40 -20.48
C THR A 40 2.22 13.15 -19.22
N GLY A 41 2.91 12.47 -18.30
CA GLY A 41 3.37 13.06 -17.03
C GLY A 41 2.51 12.74 -15.81
N THR A 42 1.56 11.80 -15.83
CA THR A 42 0.94 11.31 -14.59
C THR A 42 1.96 10.48 -13.77
N PRO A 43 2.12 10.69 -12.45
CA PRO A 43 2.96 9.84 -11.62
C PRO A 43 2.45 8.40 -11.55
N HIS A 44 3.33 7.43 -11.74
CA HIS A 44 3.04 6.01 -11.53
C HIS A 44 3.43 5.60 -10.12
N TYR A 45 2.45 5.21 -9.32
CA TYR A 45 2.68 4.85 -7.92
C TYR A 45 3.02 3.38 -7.78
N TYR A 46 3.71 3.06 -6.70
CA TYR A 46 4.00 1.69 -6.30
C TYR A 46 4.08 1.56 -4.79
N LEU A 47 3.88 0.34 -4.34
CA LEU A 47 4.22 -0.11 -3.00
C LEU A 47 5.22 -1.26 -3.09
N ASP A 48 6.22 -1.24 -2.22
CA ASP A 48 7.26 -2.26 -2.12
C ASP A 48 7.34 -2.78 -0.68
N VAL A 49 7.04 -4.08 -0.51
CA VAL A 49 7.08 -4.76 0.78
C VAL A 49 8.36 -5.57 0.89
N LYS A 50 9.23 -5.16 1.81
CA LYS A 50 10.48 -5.87 2.08
C LYS A 50 10.21 -7.14 2.87
N LYS A 51 11.12 -8.13 2.77
CA LYS A 51 11.07 -9.38 3.56
C LYS A 51 11.04 -9.14 5.08
N THR A 52 11.56 -8.00 5.52
CA THR A 52 11.57 -7.54 6.92
C THR A 52 10.21 -7.01 7.39
N GLY A 53 9.23 -6.89 6.52
CA GLY A 53 7.94 -6.26 6.79
C GLY A 53 7.92 -4.74 6.63
N ASP A 54 9.04 -4.12 6.23
CA ASP A 54 9.06 -2.69 5.92
C ASP A 54 8.29 -2.43 4.63
N VAL A 55 7.47 -1.38 4.63
CA VAL A 55 6.62 -1.00 3.51
C VAL A 55 7.05 0.37 3.02
N TYR A 56 7.37 0.43 1.75
CA TYR A 56 7.72 1.65 1.05
C TYR A 56 6.64 1.98 0.04
N PHE A 57 6.29 3.26 -0.02
CA PHE A 57 5.43 3.81 -1.07
C PHE A 57 6.24 4.78 -1.89
N GLY A 58 6.12 4.70 -3.20
CA GLY A 58 6.82 5.61 -4.08
C GLY A 58 6.04 5.93 -5.34
N TYR A 59 6.56 6.88 -6.10
CA TYR A 59 6.11 7.14 -7.45
C TYR A 59 7.28 7.41 -8.39
N ILE A 60 7.02 7.24 -9.69
CA ILE A 60 7.92 7.64 -10.77
C ILE A 60 7.10 8.44 -11.77
N GLN A 61 7.54 9.65 -12.08
CA GLN A 61 6.98 10.52 -13.11
C GLN A 61 8.08 10.84 -14.11
N VAL A 62 7.86 10.57 -15.39
CA VAL A 62 8.82 10.90 -16.45
C VAL A 62 8.29 12.09 -17.25
N ASN A 63 9.05 13.19 -17.26
CA ASN A 63 8.73 14.33 -18.11
C ASN A 63 9.03 13.97 -19.57
N GLN A 64 7.99 13.88 -20.39
CA GLN A 64 8.12 13.48 -21.80
C GLN A 64 8.85 14.50 -22.67
N ALA A 65 8.89 15.79 -22.27
CA ALA A 65 9.54 16.84 -23.06
C ALA A 65 11.07 16.80 -22.97
N ASN A 66 11.63 16.27 -21.88
CA ASN A 66 13.08 16.27 -21.65
C ASN A 66 13.63 14.97 -21.03
N GLY A 67 12.78 13.95 -20.85
CA GLY A 67 13.15 12.67 -20.26
C GLY A 67 13.48 12.72 -18.76
N LYS A 68 13.32 13.87 -18.09
CA LYS A 68 13.69 14.02 -16.68
C LYS A 68 12.73 13.22 -15.79
N GLU A 69 13.28 12.32 -14.99
CA GLU A 69 12.53 11.56 -14.01
C GLU A 69 12.39 12.32 -12.68
N MET A 70 11.19 12.28 -12.12
CA MET A 70 10.90 12.68 -10.75
C MET A 70 10.43 11.46 -9.98
N THR A 71 11.12 11.16 -8.89
CA THR A 71 10.80 10.03 -8.01
C THR A 71 10.81 10.47 -6.56
N GLU A 72 9.94 9.89 -5.76
CA GLU A 72 9.98 9.96 -4.30
C GLU A 72 9.64 8.58 -3.76
N GLU A 73 10.30 8.20 -2.66
CA GLU A 73 10.00 6.99 -1.93
C GLU A 73 9.93 7.33 -0.44
N VAL A 74 8.89 6.83 0.22
CA VAL A 74 8.55 7.10 1.61
C VAL A 74 8.40 5.77 2.34
N ASN A 75 9.14 5.61 3.43
CA ASN A 75 8.94 4.48 4.34
C ASN A 75 7.68 4.71 5.18
N ALA A 76 6.66 3.86 4.99
CA ALA A 76 5.39 3.88 5.72
C ALA A 76 5.40 3.03 7.00
N GLY A 77 6.56 2.47 7.35
CA GLY A 77 6.80 1.64 8.52
C GLY A 77 6.56 0.15 8.28
N LYS A 78 6.36 -0.58 9.37
CA LYS A 78 6.09 -2.03 9.32
C LYS A 78 4.63 -2.32 8.94
N TYR A 79 4.44 -3.35 8.12
CA TYR A 79 3.15 -3.97 7.86
C TYR A 79 2.51 -4.49 9.14
N ALA A 80 1.21 -4.26 9.27
CA ALA A 80 0.36 -4.93 10.24
C ALA A 80 -1.02 -5.15 9.61
N PRO A 81 -1.69 -6.29 9.86
CA PRO A 81 -3.04 -6.53 9.38
C PRO A 81 -4.00 -5.40 9.80
N ASN A 82 -4.90 -5.00 8.90
CA ASN A 82 -5.91 -3.95 9.11
C ASN A 82 -5.39 -2.55 9.44
N LYS A 83 -4.06 -2.35 9.48
CA LYS A 83 -3.45 -1.04 9.73
C LYS A 83 -3.61 -0.15 8.52
N VAL A 84 -4.09 1.07 8.74
CA VAL A 84 -4.04 2.15 7.76
C VAL A 84 -2.62 2.70 7.73
N MET A 85 -2.02 2.73 6.54
CA MET A 85 -0.71 3.35 6.32
C MET A 85 -0.89 4.77 5.83
N LYS A 86 -0.42 5.75 6.62
CA LYS A 86 -0.33 7.14 6.21
C LYS A 86 0.97 7.37 5.47
N VAL A 87 0.88 7.86 4.23
CA VAL A 87 2.01 8.18 3.37
C VAL A 87 1.93 9.66 3.02
N HIS A 88 3.01 10.39 3.23
CA HIS A 88 3.09 11.80 2.87
C HIS A 88 4.22 12.03 1.87
N PHE A 89 3.86 12.34 0.63
CA PHE A 89 4.79 12.70 -0.43
C PHE A 89 5.08 14.20 -0.36
N LYS A 90 6.30 14.55 0.02
CA LYS A 90 6.71 15.94 0.27
C LYS A 90 6.78 16.76 -1.01
N LYS A 91 7.14 16.16 -2.15
CA LYS A 91 7.33 16.89 -3.40
C LYS A 91 6.02 17.44 -3.96
N TYR A 92 4.93 16.68 -3.86
CA TYR A 92 3.59 17.13 -4.24
C TYR A 92 2.77 17.65 -3.05
N ASN A 93 3.30 17.53 -1.83
CA ASN A 93 2.58 17.84 -0.59
C ASN A 93 1.25 17.06 -0.48
N GLU A 94 1.27 15.79 -0.89
CA GLU A 94 0.10 14.91 -0.92
C GLU A 94 0.16 13.90 0.23
N THR A 95 -1.01 13.56 0.78
CA THR A 95 -1.13 12.54 1.82
C THR A 95 -2.13 11.49 1.41
N PHE A 96 -1.71 10.22 1.46
CA PHE A 96 -2.55 9.07 1.22
C PHE A 96 -2.70 8.22 2.45
N PHE A 97 -3.85 7.57 2.57
CA PHE A 97 -4.13 6.56 3.57
C PHE A 97 -4.45 5.28 2.83
N VAL A 98 -3.63 4.26 3.04
CA VAL A 98 -3.69 3.04 2.22
C VAL A 98 -3.85 1.82 3.12
N LYS A 99 -4.71 0.91 2.71
CA LYS A 99 -4.75 -0.48 3.19
C LYS A 99 -4.41 -1.40 2.03
N PHE A 100 -3.76 -2.52 2.32
CA PHE A 100 -3.47 -3.51 1.29
C PHE A 100 -3.45 -4.91 1.89
N ASP A 101 -3.76 -5.88 1.05
CA ASP A 101 -3.71 -7.30 1.34
C ASP A 101 -2.94 -8.06 0.25
N LYS A 102 -3.15 -9.38 0.14
CA LYS A 102 -2.42 -10.23 -0.80
C LYS A 102 -2.68 -9.88 -2.24
N ASP A 103 -3.87 -9.42 -2.57
CA ASP A 103 -4.33 -9.31 -3.94
C ASP A 103 -4.74 -7.88 -4.25
N LYS A 104 -5.00 -7.05 -3.22
CA LYS A 104 -5.60 -5.73 -3.39
C LYS A 104 -4.88 -4.60 -2.65
N ILE A 105 -4.93 -3.42 -3.24
CA ILE A 105 -4.51 -2.14 -2.62
C ILE A 105 -5.69 -1.18 -2.65
N PHE A 106 -6.02 -0.57 -1.51
CA PHE A 106 -7.17 0.32 -1.36
C PHE A 106 -6.77 1.69 -0.83
N MET A 107 -7.33 2.75 -1.40
CA MET A 107 -7.33 4.07 -0.76
C MET A 107 -8.37 4.10 0.35
N THR A 108 -8.03 4.69 1.49
CA THR A 108 -8.92 4.83 2.63
C THR A 108 -8.96 6.26 3.14
N ASP A 109 -9.89 6.55 4.04
CA ASP A 109 -9.75 7.69 4.95
C ASP A 109 -8.82 7.36 6.13
N GLU A 110 -8.62 8.34 7.02
CA GLU A 110 -7.83 8.20 8.26
C GLU A 110 -8.36 7.09 9.18
N LYS A 111 -9.66 6.80 9.13
CA LYS A 111 -10.34 5.79 9.94
C LYS A 111 -10.29 4.40 9.28
N GLY A 112 -9.76 4.32 8.07
CA GLY A 112 -9.63 3.08 7.31
C GLY A 112 -10.89 2.65 6.58
N LYS A 113 -11.86 3.54 6.38
CA LYS A 113 -12.97 3.30 5.46
C LYS A 113 -12.46 3.40 4.03
N VAL A 114 -12.70 2.37 3.22
CA VAL A 114 -12.34 2.38 1.80
C VAL A 114 -13.07 3.52 1.10
N GLN A 115 -12.33 4.35 0.37
CA GLN A 115 -12.91 5.43 -0.41
C GLN A 115 -13.48 4.88 -1.71
N ASN A 116 -14.53 5.52 -2.22
CA ASN A 116 -15.03 5.21 -3.55
C ASN A 116 -14.18 5.93 -4.60
N LEU A 117 -13.96 5.29 -5.74
CA LEU A 117 -13.25 5.90 -6.85
C LEU A 117 -14.12 6.99 -7.49
N GLU A 118 -13.56 8.20 -7.64
CA GLU A 118 -14.28 9.34 -8.21
C GLU A 118 -14.65 9.05 -9.67
N GLY A 119 -15.90 9.32 -10.06
CA GLY A 119 -16.41 9.07 -11.42
C GLY A 119 -16.77 7.62 -11.76
N CYS A 120 -16.67 6.69 -10.79
CA CYS A 120 -16.97 5.27 -11.03
C CYS A 120 -18.48 4.95 -11.09
N CYS A 121 -19.33 5.71 -10.39
CA CYS A 121 -20.78 5.56 -10.47
C CYS A 121 -21.37 6.60 -11.42
N SER A 122 -22.30 6.20 -12.27
CA SER A 122 -23.15 7.18 -12.98
C SER A 122 -23.98 7.98 -11.96
N SER A 123 -24.42 9.17 -12.34
CA SER A 123 -25.25 10.03 -11.49
C SER A 123 -26.59 9.39 -11.05
N ARG A 124 -27.03 8.31 -11.73
CA ARG A 124 -28.19 7.50 -11.33
C ARG A 124 -27.83 6.42 -10.30
N GLU A 125 -26.65 5.79 -10.42
CA GLU A 125 -26.18 4.75 -9.50
C GLU A 125 -25.63 5.33 -8.18
N SER A 126 -25.25 6.62 -8.16
CA SER A 126 -24.81 7.30 -6.95
C SER A 126 -25.91 7.54 -5.91
N VAL A 127 -27.18 7.29 -6.25
CA VAL A 127 -28.33 7.50 -5.37
C VAL A 127 -28.52 6.33 -4.39
N ASP A 128 -28.22 5.09 -4.82
CA ASP A 128 -28.29 3.88 -4.00
C ASP A 128 -26.89 3.31 -3.76
N LYS A 129 -26.34 3.57 -2.58
CA LYS A 129 -24.99 3.12 -2.15
C LYS A 129 -24.80 1.60 -2.20
N ASP A 130 -25.89 0.83 -2.20
CA ASP A 130 -25.86 -0.65 -2.26
C ASP A 130 -25.74 -1.18 -3.70
N THR A 131 -25.99 -0.36 -4.72
CA THR A 131 -25.92 -0.77 -6.13
C THR A 131 -24.59 -0.46 -6.81
N CYS A 132 -23.78 0.44 -6.23
CA CYS A 132 -22.51 0.85 -6.81
C CYS A 132 -21.31 0.47 -5.92
N ASN A 133 -20.76 -0.72 -6.14
CA ASN A 133 -19.52 -1.19 -5.49
C ASN A 133 -18.28 -0.62 -6.19
N CYS A 134 -18.02 0.66 -5.95
CA CYS A 134 -16.91 1.41 -6.54
C CYS A 134 -15.76 1.63 -5.56
N GLU A 135 -15.35 0.59 -4.85
CA GLU A 135 -14.19 0.65 -3.96
C GLU A 135 -12.93 1.06 -4.75
N SER A 136 -12.08 1.87 -4.14
CA SER A 136 -10.80 2.35 -4.72
C SER A 136 -9.73 1.26 -4.75
N GLU A 137 -10.04 0.12 -5.35
CA GLU A 137 -9.11 -0.96 -5.64
C GLU A 137 -8.14 -0.52 -6.76
N LEU A 138 -6.88 -0.31 -6.37
CA LEU A 138 -5.81 0.24 -7.20
C LEU A 138 -4.94 -0.85 -7.87
N TYR A 139 -5.01 -2.09 -7.36
CA TYR A 139 -4.32 -3.29 -7.85
C TYR A 139 -5.20 -4.50 -7.57
#